data_AF-A0A829WXM8-F1
#
_entry.id   AF-A0A829WXM8-F1
#
_cell.length_a   1.000
_cell.length_b   1.000
_cell.length_c   1.000
_cell.angle_alpha   90.00
_cell.angle_beta   90.00
_cell.angle_gamma   90.00
#
_symmetry.space_group_name_H-M   'P 1'
#
loop_
_entity.id
_entity.type
_entity.pdbx_description
1 polymer ?
#
loop_
_entity_poly.entity_id
_entity_poly.type
_entity_poly.pdbx_seq_one_letter_code
_entity_poly.pdbx_strand_id
1 'polypeptide(L)'
;MKKEKSAIVLFVKDEAHDIMAWLSWHISLGFDKIFVYDDHSTDGTYEIAKSCEGIYNVEVCRTSMLEGNFYYRQRDSYFDAIKKSIDHYEWIAMLDGDEYVSIDGAQDINGFLDKFSKDDTGIALSWCIYGSSSRVLKDKVPTYQVFNHRSTPELNDNTLVKSFVRPEAVSFVYENPHKFNLSYGNYADAAGQPVEWRPGATKNILWEGARINHYICRSMEHFIDRIKRRLGSDLSNSTVYWSHFDRNDVYDPQDQARINAANTVYNTIKKSVFQYSMKNFLEKGNALENTENSLSPHRKVDVFHLKSIHGEYLSLNNIDGHLFQGEGFERILAAIPYDSNKIWLFRNPFVYSSNVRFHISHSAQSNYCYEFEFASNESDGSIFIKSPKTQKYLTCIPVNHGGNVEFSREEASDWEKFYFGEKVSELIFVGDNEGPASDLIYYMLNSAGSFPYEEFLLKSSTLESNDRMNLKSLLEPQIMSII
;
A
#
# COMPACT_ATOMS: atom_id res chain seq x y z
N MET A 1 -34.89 11.30 -0.98
CA MET A 1 -33.82 11.00 -1.96
C MET A 1 -33.61 9.49 -1.97
N LYS A 2 -33.16 8.89 -3.08
CA LYS A 2 -32.79 7.46 -3.08
C LYS A 2 -31.51 7.33 -2.26
N LYS A 3 -31.46 6.41 -1.27
CA LYS A 3 -30.25 6.13 -0.51
C LYS A 3 -29.21 5.51 -1.44
N GLU A 4 -27.93 5.82 -1.20
CA GLU A 4 -26.85 4.97 -1.70
C GLU A 4 -26.88 3.64 -0.94
N LYS A 5 -26.13 2.65 -1.42
CA LYS A 5 -26.31 1.27 -0.99
C LYS A 5 -25.51 0.97 0.27
N SER A 6 -24.22 1.30 0.29
CA SER A 6 -23.32 0.80 1.32
C SER A 6 -22.32 1.83 1.83
N ALA A 7 -22.13 1.82 3.15
CA ALA A 7 -21.04 2.46 3.82
C ALA A 7 -20.20 1.43 4.59
N ILE A 8 -18.99 1.82 4.96
CA ILE A 8 -18.12 1.05 5.85
C ILE A 8 -17.39 2.01 6.79
N VAL A 9 -17.20 1.60 8.03
CA VAL A 9 -16.43 2.35 9.02
C VAL A 9 -15.23 1.55 9.50
N LEU A 10 -14.08 2.25 9.55
CA LEU A 10 -12.82 1.80 10.10
C LEU A 10 -12.47 2.67 11.31
N PHE A 11 -12.11 2.04 12.42
CA PHE A 11 -11.41 2.68 13.54
C PHE A 11 -9.96 2.19 13.57
N VAL A 12 -8.99 3.11 13.51
CA VAL A 12 -7.59 2.78 13.22
C VAL A 12 -6.59 3.55 14.07
N LYS A 13 -5.48 2.90 14.41
CA LYS A 13 -4.34 3.53 15.08
C LYS A 13 -3.03 2.95 14.58
N ASP A 14 -2.13 3.78 14.07
CA ASP A 14 -0.77 3.43 13.67
C ASP A 14 -0.70 2.21 12.70
N GLU A 15 -1.44 2.28 11.60
CA GLU A 15 -1.50 1.29 10.53
C GLU A 15 -1.03 1.86 9.18
N ALA A 16 -0.06 2.79 9.16
CA ALA A 16 0.39 3.47 7.94
C ALA A 16 0.87 2.50 6.86
N HIS A 17 1.39 1.35 7.28
CA HIS A 17 1.82 0.28 6.38
C HIS A 17 0.66 -0.36 5.60
N ASP A 18 -0.48 -0.62 6.24
CA ASP A 18 -1.55 -1.44 5.67
C ASP A 18 -2.82 -0.65 5.31
N ILE A 19 -3.00 0.57 5.82
CA ILE A 19 -4.23 1.34 5.60
C ILE A 19 -4.49 1.61 4.11
N MET A 20 -3.45 1.81 3.30
CA MET A 20 -3.61 1.98 1.85
C MET A 20 -4.11 0.69 1.19
N ALA A 21 -3.64 -0.48 1.62
CA ALA A 21 -4.14 -1.78 1.15
C ALA A 21 -5.61 -1.95 1.54
N TRP A 22 -5.96 -1.65 2.79
CA TRP A 22 -7.32 -1.73 3.30
C TRP A 22 -8.29 -0.83 2.52
N LEU A 23 -7.92 0.45 2.34
CA LEU A 23 -8.73 1.41 1.57
C LEU A 23 -8.87 0.95 0.11
N SER A 24 -7.77 0.55 -0.52
CA SER A 24 -7.79 0.13 -1.93
C SER A 24 -8.72 -1.06 -2.18
N TRP A 25 -8.73 -2.03 -1.26
CA TRP A 25 -9.58 -3.20 -1.34
C TRP A 25 -11.06 -2.82 -1.26
N HIS A 26 -11.46 -2.10 -0.22
CA HIS A 26 -12.88 -1.80 0.01
C HIS A 26 -13.45 -0.78 -1.00
N ILE A 27 -12.63 0.16 -1.48
CA ILE A 27 -13.02 1.03 -2.61
C ILE A 27 -13.23 0.19 -3.87
N SER A 28 -12.29 -0.72 -4.19
CA SER A 28 -12.41 -1.57 -5.39
C SER A 28 -13.53 -2.60 -5.30
N LEU A 29 -13.96 -2.96 -4.08
CA LEU A 29 -15.09 -3.84 -3.82
C LEU A 29 -16.44 -3.15 -4.08
N GLY A 30 -16.47 -1.81 -4.15
CA GLY A 30 -17.64 -1.03 -4.53
C GLY A 30 -18.43 -0.43 -3.36
N PHE A 31 -17.80 -0.19 -2.20
CA PHE A 31 -18.47 0.58 -1.14
C PHE A 31 -18.69 2.04 -1.57
N ASP A 32 -19.90 2.57 -1.36
CA ASP A 32 -20.25 3.94 -1.78
C ASP A 32 -19.61 4.99 -0.86
N LYS A 33 -19.40 4.66 0.42
CA LYS A 33 -18.80 5.53 1.43
C LYS A 33 -17.86 4.78 2.37
N ILE A 34 -16.73 5.39 2.67
CA ILE A 34 -15.81 4.92 3.72
C ILE A 34 -15.64 6.01 4.78
N PHE A 35 -15.91 5.66 6.03
CA PHE A 35 -15.58 6.49 7.18
C PHE A 35 -14.31 5.93 7.86
N VAL A 36 -13.32 6.79 8.10
CA VAL A 36 -12.09 6.45 8.81
C VAL A 36 -12.01 7.30 10.07
N TYR A 37 -11.97 6.65 11.23
CA TYR A 37 -11.73 7.29 12.52
C TYR A 37 -10.32 6.94 12.98
N ASP A 38 -9.44 7.93 12.90
CA ASP A 38 -8.06 7.82 13.35
C ASP A 38 -7.94 8.13 14.84
N ASP A 39 -7.43 7.18 15.62
CA ASP A 39 -7.18 7.28 17.06
C ASP A 39 -5.79 7.88 17.34
N HIS A 40 -5.57 9.06 16.79
CA HIS A 40 -4.37 9.86 17.03
C HIS A 40 -3.08 9.13 16.60
N SER A 41 -3.07 8.56 15.40
CA SER A 41 -1.88 7.95 14.82
C SER A 41 -0.74 8.94 14.66
N THR A 42 0.48 8.43 14.81
CA THR A 42 1.75 9.17 14.75
C THR A 42 2.69 8.68 13.65
N ASP A 43 2.30 7.64 12.93
CA ASP A 43 3.10 6.95 11.92
C ASP A 43 2.78 7.36 10.47
N GLY A 44 1.87 8.33 10.27
CA GLY A 44 1.40 8.74 8.94
C GLY A 44 0.03 8.18 8.53
N THR A 45 -0.59 7.30 9.32
CA THR A 45 -1.90 6.69 9.01
C THR A 45 -2.97 7.73 8.64
N TYR A 46 -3.07 8.80 9.43
CA TYR A 46 -4.05 9.87 9.23
C TYR A 46 -3.83 10.58 7.90
N GLU A 47 -2.58 10.95 7.60
CA GLU A 47 -2.21 11.64 6.36
C GLU A 47 -2.50 10.78 5.13
N ILE A 48 -2.21 9.48 5.20
CA ILE A 48 -2.51 8.53 4.12
C ILE A 48 -4.01 8.46 3.88
N ALA A 49 -4.82 8.26 4.93
CA ALA A 49 -6.27 8.24 4.79
C ALA A 49 -6.80 9.59 4.27
N LYS A 50 -6.30 10.71 4.79
CA LYS A 50 -6.77 12.05 4.42
C LYS A 50 -6.48 12.37 2.96
N SER A 51 -5.40 11.84 2.40
CA SER A 51 -5.10 11.96 0.98
C SER A 51 -6.17 11.34 0.06
N CYS A 52 -7.04 10.46 0.58
CA CYS A 52 -8.09 9.80 -0.20
C CYS A 52 -9.35 10.66 -0.38
N GLU A 53 -9.62 11.64 0.49
CA GLU A 53 -10.86 12.45 0.43
C GLU A 53 -11.00 13.25 -0.88
N GLY A 54 -9.88 13.56 -1.53
CA GLY A 54 -9.86 14.31 -2.80
C GLY A 54 -10.09 13.46 -4.05
N ILE A 55 -10.08 12.14 -3.92
CA ILE A 55 -10.14 11.21 -5.06
C ILE A 55 -11.23 10.13 -4.93
N TYR A 56 -11.72 9.89 -3.70
CA TYR A 56 -12.77 8.91 -3.40
C TYR A 56 -13.71 9.47 -2.32
N ASN A 57 -14.91 8.90 -2.18
CA ASN A 57 -15.86 9.25 -1.11
C ASN A 57 -15.41 8.64 0.24
N VAL A 58 -14.28 9.12 0.73
CA VAL A 58 -13.71 8.80 2.04
C VAL A 58 -13.92 10.02 2.94
N GLU A 59 -14.24 9.79 4.20
CA GLU A 59 -14.29 10.82 5.24
C GLU A 59 -13.42 10.41 6.41
N VAL A 60 -12.44 11.24 6.75
CA VAL A 60 -11.45 10.96 7.78
C VAL A 60 -11.60 11.93 8.94
N CYS A 61 -11.88 11.36 10.12
CA CYS A 61 -12.04 12.07 11.38
C CYS A 61 -10.95 11.65 12.37
N ARG A 62 -10.52 12.56 13.25
CA ARG A 62 -9.79 12.20 14.48
C ARG A 62 -10.81 11.94 15.58
N THR A 63 -10.56 10.96 16.44
CA THR A 63 -11.42 10.70 17.59
C THR A 63 -11.34 11.80 18.65
N SER A 64 -12.28 11.79 19.60
CA SER A 64 -12.24 12.70 20.74
C SER A 64 -11.30 12.18 21.83
N MET A 65 -10.29 12.98 22.19
CA MET A 65 -9.41 12.69 23.33
C MET A 65 -10.08 12.89 24.70
N LEU A 66 -11.32 13.42 24.74
CA LEU A 66 -12.08 13.52 25.99
C LEU A 66 -12.50 12.15 26.52
N GLU A 67 -12.65 11.16 25.64
CA GLU A 67 -12.88 9.77 26.01
C GLU A 67 -11.53 9.06 26.15
N GLY A 68 -11.12 8.81 27.40
CA GLY A 68 -9.83 8.20 27.71
C GLY A 68 -9.74 6.72 27.34
N ASN A 69 -10.88 6.01 27.26
CA ASN A 69 -10.91 4.57 26.98
C ASN A 69 -10.92 4.29 25.47
N PHE A 70 -9.94 3.50 25.01
CA PHE A 70 -9.80 3.08 23.62
C PHE A 70 -11.07 2.41 23.06
N TYR A 71 -11.66 1.47 23.78
CA TYR A 71 -12.85 0.74 23.34
C TYR A 71 -14.09 1.64 23.28
N TYR A 72 -14.16 2.68 24.11
CA TYR A 72 -15.25 3.65 24.03
C TYR A 72 -15.05 4.65 22.90
N ARG A 73 -13.80 5.05 22.58
CA ARG A 73 -13.51 5.79 21.35
C ARG A 73 -13.87 4.99 20.10
N GLN A 74 -13.59 3.69 20.08
CA GLN A 74 -14.01 2.79 18.99
C GLN A 74 -15.54 2.73 18.89
N ARG A 75 -16.25 2.48 20.00
CA ARG A 75 -17.72 2.51 20.04
C ARG A 75 -18.27 3.81 19.49
N ASP A 76 -17.77 4.94 19.97
CA ASP A 76 -18.28 6.27 19.62
C ASP A 76 -18.06 6.56 18.14
N SER A 77 -16.93 6.11 17.58
CA SER A 77 -16.63 6.18 16.15
C SER A 77 -17.63 5.38 15.31
N TYR A 78 -17.91 4.14 15.69
CA TYR A 78 -18.92 3.32 14.99
C TYR A 78 -20.32 3.93 15.10
N PHE A 79 -20.71 4.42 16.28
CA PHE A 79 -22.01 5.06 16.45
C PHE A 79 -22.15 6.38 15.69
N ASP A 80 -21.09 7.17 15.60
CA ASP A 80 -21.08 8.39 14.78
C ASP A 80 -21.23 8.05 13.29
N ALA A 81 -20.50 7.06 12.77
CA ALA A 81 -20.61 6.63 11.39
C ALA A 81 -22.01 6.06 11.05
N ILE A 82 -22.58 5.26 11.96
CA ILE A 82 -23.94 4.74 11.82
C ILE A 82 -24.94 5.90 11.77
N LYS A 83 -24.83 6.89 12.65
CA LYS A 83 -25.70 8.08 12.63
C LYS A 83 -25.59 8.88 11.35
N LYS A 84 -24.36 9.11 10.86
CA LYS A 84 -24.11 9.77 9.56
C LYS A 84 -24.67 8.99 8.38
N SER A 85 -24.89 7.69 8.54
CA SER A 85 -25.40 6.82 7.49
C SER A 85 -26.92 6.73 7.43
N ILE A 86 -27.61 7.10 8.52
CA ILE A 86 -29.08 7.18 8.53
C ILE A 86 -29.55 8.09 7.40
N ASP A 87 -30.55 7.63 6.66
CA ASP A 87 -31.13 8.33 5.51
C ASP A 87 -30.22 8.54 4.29
N HIS A 88 -28.95 8.15 4.36
CA HIS A 88 -27.96 8.27 3.28
C HIS A 88 -27.59 6.93 2.66
N TYR A 89 -27.42 5.88 3.47
CA TYR A 89 -26.99 4.55 3.02
C TYR A 89 -27.94 3.46 3.52
N GLU A 90 -28.17 2.41 2.74
CA GLU A 90 -28.99 1.27 3.18
C GLU A 90 -28.29 0.38 4.20
N TRP A 91 -26.96 0.24 4.09
CA TRP A 91 -26.13 -0.64 4.91
C TRP A 91 -24.87 0.08 5.38
N ILE A 92 -24.40 -0.23 6.59
CA ILE A 92 -23.06 0.11 7.05
C ILE A 92 -22.36 -1.11 7.66
N ALA A 93 -21.10 -1.33 7.29
CA ALA A 93 -20.23 -2.35 7.87
C ALA A 93 -19.25 -1.75 8.89
N MET A 94 -18.94 -2.49 9.95
CA MET A 94 -17.95 -2.10 10.96
C MET A 94 -16.79 -3.08 10.94
N LEU A 95 -15.58 -2.62 10.58
CA LEU A 95 -14.39 -3.47 10.45
C LEU A 95 -13.17 -2.87 11.16
N ASP A 96 -12.22 -3.75 11.48
CA ASP A 96 -10.88 -3.41 11.94
C ASP A 96 -9.89 -3.35 10.76
N GLY A 97 -8.72 -2.73 10.96
CA GLY A 97 -7.73 -2.50 9.89
C GLY A 97 -7.07 -3.75 9.32
N ASP A 98 -7.25 -4.91 9.95
CA ASP A 98 -6.77 -6.22 9.52
C ASP A 98 -7.90 -7.15 9.02
N GLU A 99 -9.08 -6.60 8.73
CA GLU A 99 -10.24 -7.32 8.24
C GLU A 99 -10.67 -6.83 6.85
N TYR A 100 -10.86 -7.78 5.94
CA TYR A 100 -11.16 -7.53 4.53
C TYR A 100 -12.41 -8.32 4.13
N VAL A 101 -13.42 -7.62 3.61
CA VAL A 101 -14.63 -8.29 3.10
C VAL A 101 -14.29 -9.03 1.81
N SER A 102 -14.55 -10.33 1.78
CA SER A 102 -14.41 -11.16 0.59
C SER A 102 -15.80 -11.62 0.18
N ILE A 103 -16.14 -11.41 -1.10
CA ILE A 103 -17.42 -11.86 -1.68
C ILE A 103 -17.15 -12.83 -2.82
N ASP A 104 -17.99 -13.84 -2.92
CA ASP A 104 -18.02 -14.82 -3.99
C ASP A 104 -19.39 -14.80 -4.67
N GLY A 105 -19.41 -14.98 -5.99
CA GLY A 105 -20.64 -15.02 -6.79
C GLY A 105 -21.35 -13.68 -7.04
N ALA A 106 -20.83 -12.55 -6.54
CA ALA A 106 -21.33 -11.19 -6.83
C ALA A 106 -20.24 -10.32 -7.48
N GLN A 107 -20.64 -9.39 -8.35
CA GLN A 107 -19.70 -8.47 -9.02
C GLN A 107 -19.11 -7.43 -8.07
N ASP A 108 -19.85 -6.96 -7.07
CA ASP A 108 -19.42 -5.98 -6.09
C ASP A 108 -20.23 -6.14 -4.79
N ILE A 109 -19.87 -5.39 -3.75
CA ILE A 109 -20.54 -5.46 -2.45
C ILE A 109 -22.02 -5.06 -2.54
N ASN A 110 -22.37 -4.12 -3.42
CA ASN A 110 -23.73 -3.63 -3.56
C ASN A 110 -24.66 -4.70 -4.16
N GLY A 111 -24.17 -5.45 -5.17
CA GLY A 111 -24.86 -6.61 -5.72
C GLY A 111 -24.99 -7.76 -4.72
N PHE A 112 -24.01 -7.96 -3.84
CA PHE A 112 -24.14 -8.90 -2.71
C PHE A 112 -25.24 -8.46 -1.73
N LEU A 113 -25.33 -7.16 -1.43
CA LEU A 113 -26.31 -6.60 -0.49
C LEU A 113 -27.74 -6.53 -1.05
N ASP A 114 -27.93 -6.56 -2.37
CA ASP A 114 -29.24 -6.50 -3.03
C ASP A 114 -30.14 -7.71 -2.76
N LYS A 115 -29.56 -8.85 -2.39
CA LYS A 115 -30.33 -10.09 -2.16
C LYS A 115 -31.06 -10.12 -0.81
N PHE A 116 -30.68 -9.25 0.12
CA PHE A 116 -31.22 -9.26 1.48
C PHE A 116 -32.58 -8.56 1.53
N SER A 117 -33.51 -9.16 2.27
CA SER A 117 -34.87 -8.67 2.38
C SER A 117 -34.95 -7.39 3.23
N LYS A 118 -36.16 -6.85 3.37
CA LYS A 118 -36.42 -5.72 4.28
C LYS A 118 -36.40 -6.15 5.76
N ASP A 119 -36.66 -7.42 6.04
CA ASP A 119 -36.67 -7.98 7.39
C ASP A 119 -35.24 -8.32 7.87
N ASP A 120 -34.31 -8.45 6.94
CA ASP A 120 -32.88 -8.57 7.22
C ASP A 120 -32.30 -7.17 7.48
N THR A 121 -32.07 -6.88 8.75
CA THR A 121 -31.55 -5.59 9.24
C THR A 121 -30.13 -5.71 9.78
N GLY A 122 -29.63 -6.93 9.93
CA GLY A 122 -28.23 -7.25 10.19
C GLY A 122 -27.75 -8.38 9.28
N ILE A 123 -26.47 -8.35 8.90
CA ILE A 123 -25.79 -9.47 8.24
C ILE A 123 -24.57 -9.81 9.07
N ALA A 124 -24.38 -11.08 9.39
CA ALA A 124 -23.22 -11.57 10.12
C ALA A 124 -22.31 -12.34 9.16
N LEU A 125 -21.11 -11.82 8.91
CA LEU A 125 -20.10 -12.51 8.10
C LEU A 125 -19.05 -13.15 9.00
N SER A 126 -18.88 -14.46 8.89
CA SER A 126 -17.90 -15.22 9.66
C SER A 126 -16.47 -14.80 9.33
N TRP A 127 -15.65 -14.74 10.37
CA TRP A 127 -14.21 -14.64 10.23
C TRP A 127 -13.65 -15.86 9.50
N CYS A 128 -12.63 -15.59 8.70
CA CYS A 128 -11.77 -16.56 8.07
C CYS A 128 -10.35 -16.12 8.37
N ILE A 129 -9.72 -16.73 9.39
CA ILE A 129 -8.43 -16.28 9.90
C ILE A 129 -7.31 -16.73 8.98
N TYR A 130 -6.44 -15.79 8.61
CA TYR A 130 -5.23 -16.00 7.81
C TYR A 130 -3.97 -15.94 8.67
N GLY A 131 -3.07 -16.88 8.42
CA GLY A 131 -1.73 -16.91 9.01
C GLY A 131 -0.76 -15.97 8.31
N SER A 132 0.48 -15.98 8.79
CA SER A 132 1.58 -15.14 8.32
C SER A 132 2.08 -15.48 6.91
N SER A 133 1.65 -16.60 6.33
CA SER A 133 2.25 -17.22 5.14
C SER A 133 3.78 -17.36 5.30
N SER A 134 4.21 -17.68 6.53
CA SER A 134 5.61 -17.81 6.96
C SER A 134 6.46 -16.54 6.81
N ARG A 135 5.83 -15.36 6.78
CA ARG A 135 6.53 -14.08 6.60
C ARG A 135 6.98 -13.51 7.94
N VAL A 136 8.27 -13.18 8.02
CA VAL A 136 8.86 -12.55 9.20
C VAL A 136 8.78 -11.03 9.12
N LEU A 137 9.21 -10.43 8.00
CA LEU A 137 9.21 -8.97 7.81
C LEU A 137 7.91 -8.49 7.18
N LYS A 138 7.54 -7.23 7.43
CA LYS A 138 6.45 -6.57 6.71
C LYS A 138 6.77 -6.58 5.22
N ASP A 139 5.84 -7.08 4.41
CA ASP A 139 5.96 -7.03 2.96
C ASP A 139 5.36 -5.73 2.46
N LYS A 140 5.97 -5.10 1.48
CA LYS A 140 5.39 -3.88 0.92
C LYS A 140 4.33 -4.18 -0.14
N VAL A 141 4.19 -5.42 -0.57
CA VAL A 141 3.06 -5.86 -1.39
C VAL A 141 1.79 -5.89 -0.52
N PRO A 142 0.61 -5.44 -1.01
CA PRO A 142 -0.61 -5.35 -0.23
C PRO A 142 -0.99 -6.64 0.51
N THR A 143 -1.51 -6.50 1.73
CA THR A 143 -1.93 -7.60 2.63
C THR A 143 -2.74 -8.69 1.90
N TYR A 144 -3.69 -8.30 1.04
CA TYR A 144 -4.57 -9.21 0.29
C TYR A 144 -3.86 -10.08 -0.77
N GLN A 145 -2.59 -9.84 -1.09
CA GLN A 145 -1.81 -10.67 -2.02
C GLN A 145 -0.81 -11.58 -1.32
N VAL A 146 -0.26 -11.15 -0.19
CA VAL A 146 0.91 -11.78 0.43
C VAL A 146 0.57 -12.81 1.50
N PHE A 147 -0.60 -12.67 2.11
CA PHE A 147 -1.11 -13.60 3.12
C PHE A 147 -2.19 -14.48 2.48
N ASN A 148 -1.79 -15.65 2.02
CA ASN A 148 -2.61 -16.52 1.17
C ASN A 148 -2.81 -17.92 1.77
N HIS A 149 -2.52 -18.08 3.06
CA HIS A 149 -2.83 -19.30 3.79
C HIS A 149 -3.76 -18.99 4.95
N ARG A 150 -4.91 -19.67 4.98
CA ARG A 150 -5.90 -19.56 6.03
C ARG A 150 -5.94 -20.76 6.96
N SER A 151 -6.60 -20.57 8.08
CA SER A 151 -7.05 -21.62 8.98
C SER A 151 -8.11 -22.52 8.36
N THR A 152 -8.26 -23.69 8.95
CA THR A 152 -9.40 -24.58 8.73
C THR A 152 -10.62 -24.15 9.57
N PRO A 153 -11.86 -24.56 9.22
CA PRO A 153 -13.07 -24.27 10.01
C PRO A 153 -13.00 -24.74 11.48
N GLU A 154 -12.12 -25.69 11.80
CA GLU A 154 -11.91 -26.24 13.13
C GLU A 154 -11.35 -25.21 14.13
N LEU A 155 -10.74 -24.11 13.64
CA LEU A 155 -10.37 -22.99 14.50
C LEU A 155 -11.64 -22.26 14.94
N ASN A 156 -12.04 -22.50 16.20
CA ASN A 156 -13.29 -22.00 16.77
C ASN A 156 -13.47 -20.47 16.70
N ASP A 157 -12.38 -19.69 16.65
CA ASP A 157 -12.42 -18.23 16.48
C ASP A 157 -13.07 -17.79 15.16
N ASN A 158 -13.10 -18.64 14.13
CA ASN A 158 -13.81 -18.37 12.87
C ASN A 158 -15.34 -18.23 13.03
N THR A 159 -15.89 -18.62 14.17
CA THR A 159 -17.31 -18.38 14.49
C THR A 159 -17.63 -16.93 14.88
N LEU A 160 -16.60 -16.14 15.20
CA LEU A 160 -16.75 -14.70 15.38
C LEU A 160 -17.06 -14.04 14.03
N VAL A 161 -17.70 -12.88 14.08
CA VAL A 161 -18.26 -12.22 12.91
C VAL A 161 -17.93 -10.74 12.89
N LYS A 162 -18.07 -10.14 11.71
CA LYS A 162 -18.38 -8.71 11.60
C LYS A 162 -19.75 -8.49 10.99
N SER A 163 -20.34 -7.38 11.42
CA SER A 163 -21.73 -7.06 11.12
C SER A 163 -21.82 -5.98 10.06
N PHE A 164 -22.73 -6.20 9.11
CA PHE A 164 -23.36 -5.13 8.35
C PHE A 164 -24.72 -4.88 8.97
N VAL A 165 -25.12 -3.63 9.11
CA VAL A 165 -26.42 -3.28 9.68
C VAL A 165 -27.11 -2.23 8.83
N ARG A 166 -28.44 -2.27 8.80
CA ARG A 166 -29.22 -1.13 8.34
C ARG A 166 -29.14 -0.04 9.42
N PRO A 167 -28.65 1.17 9.11
CA PRO A 167 -28.39 2.19 10.12
C PRO A 167 -29.60 2.50 11.01
N GLU A 168 -30.80 2.53 10.43
CA GLU A 168 -32.05 2.85 11.13
C GLU A 168 -32.50 1.76 12.10
N ALA A 169 -31.97 0.55 12.00
CA ALA A 169 -32.33 -0.56 12.88
C ALA A 169 -31.50 -0.57 14.17
N VAL A 170 -30.37 0.12 14.24
CA VAL A 170 -29.44 0.04 15.38
C VAL A 170 -30.02 0.71 16.64
N SER A 171 -29.99 0.00 17.78
CA SER A 171 -30.53 0.51 19.06
C SER A 171 -29.57 1.40 19.86
N PHE A 172 -28.32 1.55 19.39
CA PHE A 172 -27.24 2.28 20.04
C PHE A 172 -26.88 1.79 21.46
N VAL A 173 -27.21 0.53 21.77
CA VAL A 173 -26.73 -0.19 22.96
C VAL A 173 -25.49 -0.99 22.59
N TYR A 174 -24.35 -0.62 23.18
CA TYR A 174 -23.06 -1.25 22.88
C TYR A 174 -22.79 -2.46 23.78
N GLU A 175 -22.51 -3.60 23.17
CA GLU A 175 -22.01 -4.80 23.86
C GLU A 175 -20.57 -5.09 23.50
N ASN A 176 -20.28 -5.16 22.20
CA ASN A 176 -18.99 -5.48 21.64
C ASN A 176 -18.91 -4.95 20.19
N PRO A 177 -17.73 -4.93 19.54
CA PRO A 177 -17.58 -4.40 18.20
C PRO A 177 -17.98 -5.38 17.08
N HIS A 178 -18.38 -6.61 17.42
CA HIS A 178 -18.66 -7.70 16.45
C HIS A 178 -20.14 -7.80 16.10
N LYS A 179 -21.02 -7.65 17.09
CA LYS A 179 -22.49 -7.77 16.97
C LYS A 179 -23.18 -6.53 17.54
N PHE A 180 -24.05 -5.94 16.74
CA PHE A 180 -24.81 -4.75 17.11
C PHE A 180 -26.26 -5.10 17.45
N ASN A 181 -26.79 -4.43 18.47
CA ASN A 181 -28.18 -4.58 18.87
C ASN A 181 -29.12 -3.88 17.88
N LEU A 182 -30.13 -4.61 17.42
CA LEU A 182 -31.14 -4.14 16.48
C LEU A 182 -32.47 -3.97 17.21
N SER A 183 -33.16 -2.87 16.92
CA SER A 183 -34.48 -2.53 17.45
C SER A 183 -35.62 -3.23 16.72
N TYR A 184 -35.38 -3.68 15.48
CA TYR A 184 -36.29 -4.49 14.67
C TYR A 184 -35.53 -5.29 13.61
N GLY A 185 -36.20 -6.28 13.01
CA GLY A 185 -35.65 -7.19 12.01
C GLY A 185 -34.69 -8.23 12.61
N ASN A 186 -34.01 -8.96 11.74
CA ASN A 186 -33.17 -10.10 12.11
C ASN A 186 -31.76 -10.02 11.52
N TYR A 187 -30.86 -10.82 12.09
CA TYR A 187 -29.57 -11.11 11.46
C TYR A 187 -29.70 -12.27 10.48
N ALA A 188 -29.18 -12.07 9.27
CA ALA A 188 -28.99 -13.09 8.26
C ALA A 188 -27.49 -13.43 8.10
N ASP A 189 -27.19 -14.67 7.70
CA ASP A 189 -25.85 -15.08 7.28
C ASP A 189 -25.57 -14.65 5.82
N ALA A 190 -24.41 -15.02 5.29
CA ALA A 190 -24.04 -14.69 3.91
C ALA A 190 -25.00 -15.28 2.86
N ALA A 191 -25.80 -16.31 3.17
CA ALA A 191 -26.79 -16.92 2.28
C ALA A 191 -28.21 -16.35 2.49
N GLY A 192 -28.40 -15.37 3.37
CA GLY A 192 -29.71 -14.82 3.69
C GLY A 192 -30.53 -15.68 4.65
N GLN A 193 -29.91 -16.63 5.36
CA GLN A 193 -30.59 -17.48 6.34
C GLN A 193 -30.46 -16.91 7.76
N PRO A 194 -31.43 -17.15 8.66
CA PRO A 194 -31.35 -16.67 10.04
C PRO A 194 -30.10 -17.17 10.78
N VAL A 195 -29.42 -16.26 11.47
CA VAL A 195 -28.20 -16.60 12.23
C VAL A 195 -28.54 -17.22 13.58
N GLU A 196 -27.98 -18.40 13.83
CA GLU A 196 -27.99 -18.99 15.18
C GLU A 196 -26.80 -18.49 16.02
N TRP A 197 -27.11 -17.89 17.16
CA TRP A 197 -26.11 -17.29 18.05
C TRP A 197 -25.75 -18.19 19.24
N ARG A 198 -24.51 -18.04 19.70
CA ARG A 198 -24.04 -18.32 21.06
C ARG A 198 -23.45 -17.02 21.64
N PRO A 199 -23.16 -16.91 22.94
CA PRO A 199 -22.62 -15.66 23.50
C PRO A 199 -21.39 -15.17 22.73
N GLY A 200 -21.51 -14.01 22.09
CA GLY A 200 -20.42 -13.35 21.34
C GLY A 200 -20.08 -13.93 19.95
N ALA A 201 -20.69 -15.02 19.49
CA ALA A 201 -20.32 -15.67 18.24
C ALA A 201 -21.50 -16.39 17.56
N THR A 202 -21.32 -16.79 16.31
CA THR A 202 -22.26 -17.69 15.62
C THR A 202 -22.07 -19.13 16.06
N LYS A 203 -23.07 -19.99 15.86
CA LYS A 203 -22.92 -21.44 16.06
C LYS A 203 -22.24 -22.13 14.87
N ASN A 204 -22.49 -21.63 13.66
CA ASN A 204 -22.03 -22.22 12.41
C ASN A 204 -21.20 -21.20 11.63
N ILE A 205 -20.14 -21.68 10.97
CA ILE A 205 -19.32 -20.88 10.07
C ILE A 205 -19.92 -21.02 8.66
N LEU A 206 -20.10 -19.91 7.96
CA LEU A 206 -20.44 -19.89 6.54
C LEU A 206 -19.49 -18.94 5.82
N TRP A 207 -18.78 -19.45 4.81
CA TRP A 207 -17.82 -18.67 4.02
C TRP A 207 -18.27 -18.52 2.57
N GLU A 208 -19.16 -19.39 2.11
CA GLU A 208 -19.76 -19.35 0.79
C GLU A 208 -20.57 -18.05 0.61
N GLY A 209 -20.35 -17.37 -0.51
CA GLY A 209 -20.99 -16.10 -0.86
C GLY A 209 -20.33 -14.87 -0.25
N ALA A 210 -20.02 -14.86 1.04
CA ALA A 210 -19.21 -13.79 1.65
C ALA A 210 -18.61 -14.19 3.00
N ARG A 211 -17.43 -13.63 3.31
CA ARG A 211 -16.71 -13.81 4.58
C ARG A 211 -15.84 -12.60 4.92
N ILE A 212 -15.28 -12.60 6.12
CA ILE A 212 -14.26 -11.64 6.55
C ILE A 212 -12.91 -12.33 6.56
N ASN A 213 -12.03 -11.99 5.62
CA ASN A 213 -10.64 -12.42 5.69
C ASN A 213 -9.95 -11.62 6.80
N HIS A 214 -9.52 -12.29 7.86
CA HIS A 214 -8.93 -11.65 9.04
C HIS A 214 -7.43 -11.97 9.12
N TYR A 215 -6.60 -10.96 8.85
CA TYR A 215 -5.14 -11.04 8.88
C TYR A 215 -4.61 -10.67 10.26
N ILE A 216 -5.03 -11.43 11.27
CA ILE A 216 -4.81 -11.09 12.68
C ILE A 216 -3.32 -11.05 13.08
N CYS A 217 -2.51 -11.94 12.50
CA CYS A 217 -1.06 -12.00 12.74
C CYS A 217 -0.27 -11.14 11.75
N ARG A 218 -0.67 -11.14 10.46
CA ARG A 218 0.18 -10.66 9.35
C ARG A 218 1.60 -11.26 9.50
N SER A 219 2.66 -10.50 9.19
CA SER A 219 4.03 -10.94 9.43
C SER A 219 4.44 -10.85 10.91
N MET A 220 5.51 -11.54 11.31
CA MET A 220 6.04 -11.46 12.67
C MET A 220 6.37 -10.01 13.09
N GLU A 221 6.89 -9.19 12.17
CA GLU A 221 7.18 -7.78 12.42
C GLU A 221 5.90 -6.98 12.72
N HIS A 222 4.80 -7.20 11.98
CA HIS A 222 3.49 -6.62 12.32
C HIS A 222 3.05 -7.01 13.72
N PHE A 223 3.16 -8.30 14.06
CA PHE A 223 2.76 -8.82 15.34
C PHE A 223 3.57 -8.23 16.51
N ILE A 224 4.89 -8.13 16.35
CA ILE A 224 5.78 -7.49 17.33
C ILE A 224 5.41 -6.01 17.51
N ASP A 225 5.17 -5.27 16.44
CA ASP A 225 4.79 -3.85 16.54
C ASP A 225 3.41 -3.66 17.18
N ARG A 226 2.45 -4.53 16.87
CA ARG A 226 1.15 -4.57 17.54
C ARG A 226 1.31 -4.83 19.04
N ILE A 227 2.19 -5.75 19.44
CA ILE A 227 2.48 -6.02 20.85
C ILE A 227 3.11 -4.80 21.54
N LYS A 228 4.11 -4.17 20.91
CA LYS A 228 4.79 -2.99 21.47
C LYS A 228 3.83 -1.83 21.74
N ARG A 229 2.80 -1.66 20.90
CA ARG A 229 1.77 -0.61 21.05
C ARG A 229 0.83 -0.85 22.25
N ARG A 230 0.70 -2.10 22.72
CA ARG A 230 -0.18 -2.47 23.85
C ARG A 230 0.49 -2.29 25.21
N LEU A 231 1.13 -1.14 25.43
CA LEU A 231 1.82 -0.78 26.69
C LEU A 231 0.89 -1.02 27.89
N GLY A 232 1.32 -1.86 28.84
CA GLY A 232 0.55 -2.22 30.04
C GLY A 232 -0.26 -3.51 29.95
N SER A 233 -0.23 -4.22 28.82
CA SER A 233 -0.82 -5.57 28.69
C SER A 233 0.15 -6.63 29.21
N ASP A 234 -0.35 -7.74 29.77
CA ASP A 234 0.49 -8.90 30.07
C ASP A 234 0.93 -9.58 28.76
N LEU A 235 2.21 -9.40 28.43
CA LEU A 235 2.84 -9.92 27.20
C LEU A 235 3.54 -11.26 27.42
N SER A 236 3.48 -11.82 28.64
CA SER A 236 4.16 -13.07 28.99
C SER A 236 3.75 -14.25 28.09
N ASN A 237 2.55 -14.19 27.50
CA ASN A 237 1.98 -15.25 26.67
C ASN A 237 1.83 -14.88 25.18
N SER A 238 2.58 -13.89 24.71
CA SER A 238 2.53 -13.44 23.30
C SER A 238 2.82 -14.54 22.28
N THR A 239 3.69 -15.50 22.60
CA THR A 239 3.98 -16.66 21.74
C THR A 239 2.83 -17.63 21.62
N VAL A 240 2.01 -17.80 22.66
CA VAL A 240 0.78 -18.60 22.58
C VAL A 240 -0.25 -17.92 21.70
N TYR A 241 -0.37 -16.59 21.79
CA TYR A 241 -1.24 -15.84 20.87
C TYR A 241 -0.79 -16.03 19.41
N TRP A 242 0.50 -15.86 19.12
CA TRP A 242 1.05 -16.12 17.78
C TRP A 242 0.76 -17.55 17.34
N SER A 243 1.10 -18.54 18.16
CA SER A 243 0.92 -19.96 17.83
C SER A 243 -0.54 -20.36 17.68
N HIS A 244 -1.48 -19.61 18.28
CA HIS A 244 -2.91 -19.85 18.14
C HIS A 244 -3.46 -19.32 16.82
N PHE A 245 -3.02 -18.14 16.41
CA PHE A 245 -3.60 -17.42 15.28
C PHE A 245 -2.79 -17.50 13.97
N ASP A 246 -1.50 -17.83 14.01
CA ASP A 246 -0.66 -18.05 12.83
C ASP A 246 -1.00 -19.42 12.19
N ARG A 247 -2.14 -19.47 11.51
CA ARG A 247 -2.69 -20.67 10.88
C ARG A 247 -2.48 -20.62 9.37
N ASN A 248 -1.55 -21.43 8.89
CA ASN A 248 -1.18 -21.53 7.47
C ASN A 248 -1.64 -22.85 6.87
N ASP A 249 -2.85 -23.29 7.24
CA ASP A 249 -3.31 -24.67 7.04
C ASP A 249 -3.75 -24.94 5.59
N VAL A 250 -4.40 -23.96 4.94
CA VAL A 250 -4.98 -24.09 3.60
C VAL A 250 -4.56 -22.91 2.72
N TYR A 251 -3.93 -23.20 1.59
CA TYR A 251 -3.67 -22.21 0.55
C TYR A 251 -4.97 -21.71 -0.08
N ASP A 252 -5.26 -20.41 0.04
CA ASP A 252 -6.50 -19.74 -0.36
C ASP A 252 -6.20 -18.29 -0.77
N PRO A 253 -5.56 -18.07 -1.94
CA PRO A 253 -5.29 -16.72 -2.44
C PRO A 253 -6.58 -16.01 -2.86
N GLN A 254 -6.55 -14.67 -2.86
CA GLN A 254 -7.68 -13.89 -3.38
C GLN A 254 -7.78 -14.00 -4.91
N ASP A 255 -8.99 -13.81 -5.44
CA ASP A 255 -9.25 -13.81 -6.88
C ASP A 255 -8.38 -12.76 -7.60
N GLN A 256 -7.81 -13.15 -8.75
CA GLN A 256 -6.86 -12.32 -9.48
C GLN A 256 -7.51 -11.04 -10.04
N ALA A 257 -8.77 -11.10 -10.47
CA ALA A 257 -9.46 -9.92 -10.96
C ALA A 257 -9.71 -8.91 -9.82
N ARG A 258 -10.04 -9.41 -8.61
CA ARG A 258 -10.13 -8.57 -7.40
C ARG A 258 -8.80 -7.94 -7.03
N ILE A 259 -7.72 -8.73 -7.04
CA ILE A 259 -6.36 -8.21 -6.79
C ILE A 259 -6.03 -7.09 -7.78
N ASN A 260 -6.31 -7.29 -9.08
CA ASN A 260 -6.00 -6.30 -10.11
C ASN A 260 -6.82 -5.01 -9.95
N ALA A 261 -8.11 -5.13 -9.59
CA ALA A 261 -8.96 -3.98 -9.29
C ALA A 261 -8.45 -3.20 -8.07
N ALA A 262 -8.15 -3.89 -6.98
CA ALA A 262 -7.59 -3.29 -5.77
C ALA A 262 -6.23 -2.61 -6.04
N ASN A 263 -5.36 -3.22 -6.84
CA ASN A 263 -4.07 -2.64 -7.22
C ASN A 263 -4.21 -1.34 -8.04
N THR A 264 -5.22 -1.28 -8.91
CA THR A 264 -5.49 -0.04 -9.67
C THR A 264 -5.85 1.10 -8.74
N VAL A 265 -6.69 0.84 -7.74
CA VAL A 265 -7.03 1.81 -6.69
C VAL A 265 -5.82 2.14 -5.83
N TYR A 266 -5.06 1.13 -5.39
CA TYR A 266 -3.85 1.27 -4.56
C TYR A 266 -2.84 2.22 -5.23
N ASN A 267 -2.60 2.05 -6.54
CA ASN A 267 -1.70 2.92 -7.31
C ASN A 267 -2.21 4.36 -7.43
N THR A 268 -3.52 4.54 -7.46
CA THR A 268 -4.13 5.88 -7.45
C THR A 268 -3.97 6.54 -6.08
N ILE A 269 -4.23 5.80 -4.99
CA ILE A 269 -4.01 6.29 -3.62
C ILE A 269 -2.54 6.64 -3.43
N LYS A 270 -1.61 5.79 -3.86
CA LYS A 270 -0.15 6.00 -3.78
C LYS A 270 0.26 7.37 -4.35
N LYS A 271 -0.26 7.74 -5.52
CA LYS A 271 -0.03 9.07 -6.14
C LYS A 271 -0.62 10.19 -5.29
N SER A 272 -1.83 10.00 -4.76
CA SER A 272 -2.49 10.99 -3.91
C SER A 272 -1.77 11.21 -2.58
N VAL A 273 -1.30 10.14 -1.92
CA VAL A 273 -0.48 10.23 -0.69
C VAL A 273 0.74 11.09 -0.96
N PHE A 274 1.43 10.87 -2.07
CA PHE A 274 2.60 11.67 -2.44
C PHE A 274 2.24 13.14 -2.62
N GLN A 275 1.21 13.44 -3.42
CA GLN A 275 0.76 14.82 -3.68
C GLN A 275 0.30 15.53 -2.40
N TYR A 276 -0.46 14.84 -1.55
CA TYR A 276 -0.93 15.35 -0.26
C TYR A 276 0.24 15.64 0.69
N SER A 277 1.22 14.74 0.75
CA SER A 277 2.42 14.92 1.58
C SER A 277 3.26 16.09 1.10
N MET A 278 3.44 16.21 -0.22
CA MET A 278 4.11 17.34 -0.83
C MET A 278 3.40 18.64 -0.49
N LYS A 279 2.10 18.74 -0.77
CA LYS A 279 1.31 19.94 -0.46
C LYS A 279 1.43 20.36 1.02
N ASN A 280 1.28 19.43 1.95
CA ASN A 280 1.44 19.72 3.38
C ASN A 280 2.84 20.19 3.73
N PHE A 281 3.87 19.61 3.11
CA PHE A 281 5.24 20.04 3.28
C PHE A 281 5.45 21.47 2.79
N LEU A 282 4.93 21.81 1.61
CA LEU A 282 4.99 23.17 1.04
C LEU A 282 4.26 24.20 1.92
N GLU A 283 3.08 23.86 2.40
CA GLU A 283 2.27 24.72 3.27
C GLU A 283 2.89 24.91 4.66
N LYS A 284 3.38 23.85 5.31
CA LYS A 284 4.04 23.93 6.63
C LYS A 284 5.44 24.53 6.55
N GLY A 285 6.10 24.43 5.40
CA GLY A 285 7.45 24.92 5.14
C GLY A 285 7.58 26.44 4.95
N ASN A 286 6.49 27.21 4.99
CA ASN A 286 6.49 28.68 4.94
C ASN A 286 7.13 29.30 3.67
N ALA A 287 6.91 28.73 2.49
CA ALA A 287 7.34 29.37 1.24
C ALA A 287 6.24 29.38 0.18
N LEU A 288 5.28 30.30 0.31
CA LEU A 288 4.54 30.86 -0.81
C LEU A 288 4.19 32.33 -0.50
N GLU A 289 5.17 33.23 -0.64
CA GLU A 289 4.80 34.55 -1.17
C GLU A 289 4.52 34.34 -2.66
N ASN A 290 3.34 34.76 -3.09
CA ASN A 290 2.85 34.78 -4.47
C ASN A 290 3.98 35.02 -5.47
N THR A 291 4.36 33.97 -6.20
CA THR A 291 5.10 34.13 -7.46
C THR A 291 4.30 33.42 -8.55
N GLU A 292 3.61 34.22 -9.36
CA GLU A 292 2.94 33.82 -10.60
C GLU A 292 3.94 33.44 -11.72
N ASN A 293 5.10 32.86 -11.37
CA ASN A 293 6.06 32.43 -12.36
C ASN A 293 5.99 30.92 -12.52
N SER A 294 5.11 30.50 -13.43
CA SER A 294 5.17 29.19 -14.08
C SER A 294 6.60 28.91 -14.55
N LEU A 295 7.29 27.98 -13.88
CA LEU A 295 8.52 27.41 -14.44
C LEU A 295 8.14 26.60 -15.69
N SER A 296 8.58 27.10 -16.84
CA SER A 296 8.68 26.37 -18.11
C SER A 296 10.14 26.47 -18.57
N PRO A 297 10.71 25.45 -19.22
CA PRO A 297 10.04 24.38 -19.94
C PRO A 297 9.92 23.06 -19.16
N HIS A 298 9.03 22.22 -19.67
CA HIS A 298 8.97 20.83 -19.30
C HIS A 298 9.96 20.02 -20.14
N ARG A 299 10.88 19.28 -19.53
CA ARG A 299 11.69 18.30 -20.26
C ARG A 299 11.02 16.94 -20.18
N LYS A 300 10.65 16.40 -21.34
CA LYS A 300 10.17 15.03 -21.48
C LYS A 300 11.37 14.09 -21.52
N VAL A 301 11.33 13.05 -20.72
CA VAL A 301 12.39 12.05 -20.62
C VAL A 301 11.76 10.70 -20.82
N ASP A 302 12.21 10.02 -21.87
CA ASP A 302 11.74 8.69 -22.17
C ASP A 302 12.33 7.67 -21.18
N VAL A 303 11.47 6.76 -20.74
CA VAL A 303 11.83 5.68 -19.82
C VAL A 303 11.75 4.36 -20.56
N PHE A 304 12.80 3.56 -20.45
CA PHE A 304 12.94 2.30 -21.17
C PHE A 304 13.24 1.15 -20.22
N HIS A 305 12.92 -0.06 -20.66
CA HIS A 305 13.61 -1.24 -20.14
C HIS A 305 15.02 -1.34 -20.74
N LEU A 306 15.94 -2.03 -20.05
CA LEU A 306 17.27 -2.32 -20.58
C LEU A 306 17.42 -3.77 -20.99
N LYS A 307 18.11 -3.99 -22.11
CA LYS A 307 18.55 -5.31 -22.57
C LYS A 307 20.07 -5.43 -22.51
N SER A 308 20.56 -6.60 -22.16
CA SER A 308 21.98 -6.94 -22.29
C SER A 308 22.36 -7.27 -23.74
N ILE A 309 23.67 -7.42 -24.00
CA ILE A 309 24.19 -8.00 -25.25
C ILE A 309 23.62 -9.38 -25.59
N HIS A 310 23.11 -10.10 -24.59
CA HIS A 310 22.52 -11.42 -24.76
C HIS A 310 21.03 -11.37 -25.15
N GLY A 311 20.44 -10.17 -25.28
CA GLY A 311 19.04 -9.98 -25.66
C GLY A 311 18.04 -10.07 -24.50
N GLU A 312 18.51 -10.37 -23.30
CA GLU A 312 17.71 -10.52 -22.09
C GLU A 312 17.44 -9.18 -21.42
N TYR A 313 16.25 -9.04 -20.82
CA TYR A 313 15.93 -7.87 -20.00
C TYR A 313 16.64 -7.93 -18.65
N LEU A 314 16.95 -6.75 -18.10
CA LEU A 314 17.45 -6.65 -16.73
C LEU A 314 16.28 -6.69 -15.73
N SER A 315 16.34 -7.66 -14.82
CA SER A 315 15.29 -7.95 -13.87
C SER A 315 15.85 -8.13 -12.45
N LEU A 316 14.98 -8.00 -11.45
CA LEU A 316 15.33 -8.20 -10.05
C LEU A 316 14.98 -9.60 -9.58
N ASN A 317 15.92 -10.20 -8.86
CA ASN A 317 15.68 -11.43 -8.13
C ASN A 317 14.65 -11.15 -7.01
N ASN A 318 13.64 -12.00 -6.93
CA ASN A 318 12.51 -11.85 -6.01
C ASN A 318 12.85 -12.15 -4.54
N ILE A 319 13.99 -12.80 -4.26
CA ILE A 319 14.41 -13.19 -2.93
C ILE A 319 15.31 -12.11 -2.31
N ASP A 320 16.34 -11.68 -3.04
CA ASP A 320 17.40 -10.81 -2.50
C ASP A 320 17.50 -9.44 -3.18
N GLY A 321 16.74 -9.21 -4.27
CA GLY A 321 16.74 -7.95 -5.00
C GLY A 321 17.95 -7.73 -5.87
N HIS A 322 18.82 -8.72 -6.05
CA HIS A 322 19.96 -8.57 -6.95
C HIS A 322 19.52 -8.45 -8.40
N LEU A 323 20.15 -7.51 -9.11
CA LEU A 323 19.96 -7.32 -10.55
C LEU A 323 20.61 -8.48 -11.31
N PHE A 324 19.83 -9.08 -12.21
CA PHE A 324 20.29 -10.13 -13.10
C PHE A 324 19.69 -9.93 -14.50
N GLN A 325 20.21 -10.64 -15.49
CA GLN A 325 19.63 -10.68 -16.84
C GLN A 325 18.75 -11.93 -17.00
N GLY A 326 17.51 -11.73 -17.44
CA GLY A 326 16.55 -12.80 -17.67
C GLY A 326 15.15 -12.46 -17.18
N GLU A 327 14.29 -13.47 -17.16
CA GLU A 327 12.92 -13.36 -16.64
C GLU A 327 12.95 -13.30 -15.11
N GLY A 328 12.51 -12.17 -14.56
CA GLY A 328 12.41 -11.95 -13.12
C GLY A 328 11.11 -11.28 -12.72
N PHE A 329 10.94 -11.04 -11.42
CA PHE A 329 9.70 -10.52 -10.85
C PHE A 329 9.42 -9.07 -11.27
N GLU A 330 10.48 -8.28 -11.43
CA GLU A 330 10.41 -6.89 -11.83
C GLU A 330 11.52 -6.56 -12.81
N ARG A 331 11.16 -5.95 -13.94
CA ARG A 331 12.13 -5.35 -14.85
C ARG A 331 12.49 -3.95 -14.38
N ILE A 332 13.78 -3.63 -14.39
CA ILE A 332 14.23 -2.28 -14.05
C ILE A 332 13.92 -1.30 -15.18
N LEU A 333 13.81 -0.03 -14.80
CA LEU A 333 13.64 1.11 -15.70
C LEU A 333 14.93 1.90 -15.79
N ALA A 334 15.18 2.44 -16.97
CA ALA A 334 16.28 3.34 -17.26
C ALA A 334 15.76 4.65 -17.85
N ALA A 335 16.30 5.77 -17.36
CA ALA A 335 16.01 7.11 -17.87
C ALA A 335 17.31 7.92 -17.98
N ILE A 336 17.35 8.81 -18.98
CA ILE A 336 18.39 9.83 -19.15
C ILE A 336 17.72 11.20 -19.02
N PRO A 337 17.36 11.63 -17.79
CA PRO A 337 16.97 13.00 -17.56
C PRO A 337 18.17 13.93 -17.80
N TYR A 338 17.92 15.05 -18.49
CA TYR A 338 18.90 16.10 -18.79
C TYR A 338 19.90 15.79 -19.92
N ASP A 339 20.60 16.83 -20.41
CA ASP A 339 21.54 16.72 -21.53
C ASP A 339 22.92 16.39 -20.96
N SER A 340 23.04 15.17 -20.43
CA SER A 340 24.20 14.75 -19.64
C SER A 340 24.64 13.34 -20.01
N ASN A 341 25.88 13.00 -19.66
CA ASN A 341 26.46 11.66 -19.78
C ASN A 341 26.03 10.74 -18.62
N LYS A 342 24.76 10.84 -18.18
CA LYS A 342 24.25 10.18 -16.98
C LYS A 342 23.04 9.31 -17.30
N ILE A 343 22.90 8.20 -16.58
CA ILE A 343 21.75 7.31 -16.67
C ILE A 343 21.29 6.92 -15.27
N TRP A 344 19.98 6.89 -15.07
CA TRP A 344 19.37 6.51 -13.81
C TRP A 344 18.69 5.16 -13.97
N LEU A 345 19.06 4.22 -13.12
CA LEU A 345 18.40 2.93 -13.02
C LEU A 345 17.51 2.92 -11.78
N PHE A 346 16.25 2.54 -11.94
CA PHE A 346 15.29 2.55 -10.85
C PHE A 346 14.22 1.48 -11.03
N ARG A 347 13.58 1.13 -9.91
CA ARG A 347 12.40 0.25 -9.88
C ARG A 347 11.19 0.97 -10.44
N ASN A 348 10.20 0.25 -10.96
CA ASN A 348 8.97 0.88 -11.40
C ASN A 348 8.15 1.34 -10.17
N PRO A 349 8.09 2.66 -9.91
CA PRO A 349 7.51 3.17 -8.67
C PRO A 349 5.99 2.97 -8.61
N PHE A 350 5.35 2.62 -9.72
CA PHE A 350 3.89 2.44 -9.85
C PHE A 350 3.43 1.00 -9.75
N VAL A 351 4.34 0.04 -9.88
CA VAL A 351 3.95 -1.38 -10.03
C VAL A 351 4.45 -2.21 -8.85
N TYR A 352 5.60 -1.85 -8.29
CA TYR A 352 6.23 -2.63 -7.24
C TYR A 352 6.45 -1.77 -5.99
N SER A 353 5.90 -2.26 -4.87
CA SER A 353 6.26 -1.84 -3.52
C SER A 353 6.99 -3.02 -2.90
N SER A 354 8.28 -2.87 -2.60
CA SER A 354 9.09 -3.93 -1.98
C SER A 354 10.19 -3.34 -1.11
N ASN A 355 10.33 -3.89 0.11
CA ASN A 355 11.36 -3.53 1.10
C ASN A 355 12.72 -4.10 0.75
N VAL A 356 12.76 -5.01 -0.22
CA VAL A 356 13.99 -5.49 -0.82
C VAL A 356 14.54 -4.36 -1.68
N ARG A 357 15.61 -3.70 -1.22
CA ARG A 357 16.32 -2.73 -2.06
C ARG A 357 16.84 -3.49 -3.27
N PHE A 358 16.81 -2.90 -4.46
CA PHE A 358 17.47 -3.56 -5.56
C PHE A 358 18.97 -3.33 -5.47
N HIS A 359 19.72 -4.41 -5.61
CA HIS A 359 21.16 -4.40 -5.41
C HIS A 359 21.83 -4.69 -6.74
N ILE A 360 22.79 -3.85 -7.10
CA ILE A 360 23.74 -4.18 -8.15
C ILE A 360 25.03 -4.56 -7.42
N SER A 361 25.45 -5.81 -7.62
CA SER A 361 26.66 -6.34 -7.01
C SER A 361 27.84 -5.42 -7.32
N HIS A 362 28.66 -5.16 -6.31
CA HIS A 362 29.86 -4.32 -6.44
C HIS A 362 29.60 -2.84 -6.80
N SER A 363 28.37 -2.33 -6.70
CA SER A 363 28.06 -0.90 -6.97
C SER A 363 28.56 0.07 -5.90
N ALA A 364 28.76 -0.39 -4.66
CA ALA A 364 28.99 0.46 -3.47
C ALA A 364 27.89 1.52 -3.22
N GLN A 365 26.69 1.31 -3.78
CA GLN A 365 25.50 2.15 -3.61
C GLN A 365 24.36 1.32 -2.98
N SER A 366 23.48 1.98 -2.21
CA SER A 366 22.28 1.34 -1.66
C SER A 366 21.13 2.35 -1.62
N ASN A 367 20.21 2.28 -2.58
CA ASN A 367 19.13 3.25 -2.76
C ASN A 367 18.02 2.70 -3.67
N TYR A 368 16.92 3.44 -3.81
CA TYR A 368 15.77 3.08 -4.67
C TYR A 368 15.93 3.52 -6.13
N CYS A 369 16.95 4.31 -6.40
CA CYS A 369 17.37 4.77 -7.71
C CYS A 369 18.89 4.97 -7.68
N TYR A 370 19.58 4.55 -8.73
CA TYR A 370 21.02 4.68 -8.86
C TYR A 370 21.37 5.55 -10.06
N GLU A 371 22.17 6.59 -9.80
CA GLU A 371 22.80 7.38 -10.85
C GLU A 371 24.12 6.72 -11.28
N PHE A 372 24.31 6.64 -12.59
CA PHE A 372 25.52 6.16 -13.22
C PHE A 372 26.00 7.08 -14.34
N GLU A 373 27.28 6.98 -14.69
CA GLU A 373 27.83 7.54 -15.91
C GLU A 373 27.46 6.65 -17.10
N PHE A 374 27.31 7.24 -18.27
CA PHE A 374 26.85 6.59 -19.48
C PHE A 374 27.62 7.08 -20.70
N ALA A 375 27.92 6.17 -21.63
CA ALA A 375 28.45 6.48 -22.95
C ALA A 375 27.77 5.64 -24.02
N SER A 376 27.36 6.28 -25.12
CA SER A 376 26.83 5.60 -26.31
C SER A 376 27.97 5.17 -27.24
N ASN A 377 27.85 3.97 -27.79
CA ASN A 377 28.64 3.50 -28.92
C ASN A 377 27.83 3.68 -30.21
N GLU A 378 28.20 4.66 -31.03
CA GLU A 378 27.48 4.95 -32.28
C GLU A 378 27.56 3.82 -33.31
N SER A 379 28.58 2.95 -33.22
CA SER A 379 28.80 1.90 -34.23
C SER A 379 27.74 0.79 -34.23
N ASP A 380 27.21 0.45 -33.05
CA ASP A 380 26.23 -0.62 -32.89
C ASP A 380 25.02 -0.21 -32.03
N GLY A 381 24.96 1.06 -31.62
CA GLY A 381 23.88 1.58 -30.77
C GLY A 381 23.89 1.05 -29.34
N SER A 382 24.96 0.35 -28.92
CA SER A 382 25.08 -0.10 -27.54
C SER A 382 25.46 1.04 -26.61
N ILE A 383 25.25 0.80 -25.33
CA ILE A 383 25.56 1.74 -24.27
C ILE A 383 26.43 1.06 -23.21
N PHE A 384 27.30 1.85 -22.60
CA PHE A 384 28.12 1.44 -21.47
C PHE A 384 27.74 2.25 -20.24
N ILE A 385 27.54 1.57 -19.12
CA ILE A 385 27.13 2.18 -17.85
C ILE A 385 28.27 2.02 -16.85
N LYS A 386 28.66 3.10 -16.16
CA LYS A 386 29.82 3.12 -15.26
C LYS A 386 29.47 3.66 -13.88
N SER A 387 29.98 3.01 -12.84
CA SER A 387 29.75 3.41 -11.45
C SER A 387 30.58 4.66 -11.12
N PRO A 388 29.95 5.76 -10.65
CA PRO A 388 30.70 6.95 -10.26
C PRO A 388 31.58 6.70 -9.02
N LYS A 389 31.20 5.73 -8.16
CA LYS A 389 31.95 5.38 -6.95
C LYS A 389 33.13 4.45 -7.20
N THR A 390 32.92 3.38 -7.96
CA THR A 390 33.95 2.35 -8.15
C THR A 390 34.72 2.52 -9.45
N GLN A 391 34.25 3.39 -10.35
CA GLN A 391 34.81 3.61 -11.68
C GLN A 391 34.86 2.35 -12.56
N LYS A 392 34.05 1.34 -12.22
CA LYS A 392 33.89 0.10 -12.98
C LYS A 392 32.65 0.14 -13.87
N TYR A 393 32.66 -0.63 -14.95
CA TYR A 393 31.54 -0.80 -15.86
C TYR A 393 30.54 -1.84 -15.34
N LEU A 394 29.26 -1.61 -15.65
CA LEU A 394 28.19 -2.57 -15.46
C LEU A 394 28.43 -3.72 -16.42
N THR A 395 28.47 -4.94 -15.91
CA THR A 395 28.81 -6.15 -16.64
C THR A 395 27.68 -7.14 -16.48
N CYS A 396 27.21 -7.71 -17.59
CA CYS A 396 26.25 -8.80 -17.58
C CYS A 396 26.98 -10.15 -17.73
N ILE A 397 27.00 -10.94 -16.67
CA ILE A 397 27.57 -12.29 -16.72
C ILE A 397 26.60 -13.18 -17.51
N PRO A 398 27.05 -13.91 -18.55
CA PRO A 398 26.19 -14.76 -19.36
C PRO A 398 25.24 -15.64 -18.54
N VAL A 399 24.01 -15.85 -19.03
CA VAL A 399 22.96 -16.59 -18.30
C VAL A 399 23.42 -18.00 -17.89
N ASN A 400 24.19 -18.68 -18.75
CA ASN A 400 24.77 -20.00 -18.46
C ASN A 400 25.84 -19.99 -17.35
N HIS A 401 26.25 -18.83 -16.86
CA HIS A 401 27.18 -18.62 -15.74
C HIS A 401 26.51 -17.87 -14.57
N GLY A 402 25.17 -17.84 -14.53
CA GLY A 402 24.39 -17.32 -13.41
C GLY A 402 23.65 -16.02 -13.70
N GLY A 403 23.88 -15.36 -14.85
CA GLY A 403 23.07 -14.20 -15.26
C GLY A 403 23.26 -12.93 -14.41
N ASN A 404 24.21 -12.91 -13.47
CA ASN A 404 24.37 -11.79 -12.56
C ASN A 404 24.76 -10.50 -13.28
N VAL A 405 24.27 -9.37 -12.79
CA VAL A 405 24.67 -8.04 -13.25
C VAL A 405 25.44 -7.33 -12.14
N GLU A 406 26.66 -6.88 -12.46
CA GLU A 406 27.59 -6.37 -11.46
C GLU A 406 28.52 -5.28 -11.99
N PHE A 407 29.11 -4.48 -11.09
CA PHE A 407 30.15 -3.52 -11.44
C PHE A 407 31.56 -4.11 -11.20
N SER A 408 32.11 -4.83 -12.17
CA SER A 408 33.36 -5.59 -11.95
C SER A 408 34.54 -5.22 -12.86
N ARG A 409 34.31 -4.68 -14.06
CA ARG A 409 35.36 -4.41 -15.07
C ARG A 409 35.84 -2.97 -15.11
N GLU A 410 37.13 -2.76 -15.38
CA GLU A 410 37.75 -1.44 -15.56
C GLU A 410 37.64 -0.91 -16.99
N GLU A 411 37.46 -1.81 -17.97
CA GLU A 411 37.35 -1.50 -19.39
C GLU A 411 36.04 -2.04 -19.96
N ALA A 412 35.50 -1.36 -20.97
CA ALA A 412 34.28 -1.74 -21.65
C ALA A 412 34.57 -2.73 -22.79
N SER A 413 33.86 -3.86 -22.81
CA SER A 413 33.89 -4.85 -23.87
C SER A 413 32.47 -5.37 -24.14
N ASP A 414 32.34 -6.56 -24.73
CA ASP A 414 31.03 -7.09 -25.16
C ASP A 414 30.05 -7.32 -23.99
N TRP A 415 30.53 -7.73 -22.81
CA TRP A 415 29.68 -8.01 -21.65
C TRP A 415 29.20 -6.74 -20.93
N GLU A 416 29.75 -5.58 -21.30
CA GLU A 416 29.38 -4.27 -20.75
C GLU A 416 28.39 -3.54 -21.68
N LYS A 417 28.03 -4.15 -22.82
CA LYS A 417 27.07 -3.58 -23.78
C LYS A 417 25.63 -3.80 -23.33
N PHE A 418 24.88 -2.72 -23.29
CA PHE A 418 23.43 -2.72 -23.11
C PHE A 418 22.73 -1.99 -24.25
N TYR A 419 21.41 -2.16 -24.33
CA TYR A 419 20.55 -1.54 -25.32
C TYR A 419 19.25 -1.06 -24.67
N PHE A 420 18.74 0.07 -25.12
CA PHE A 420 17.37 0.49 -24.78
C PHE A 420 16.38 -0.47 -25.42
N GLY A 421 15.52 -1.07 -24.59
CA GLY A 421 14.45 -1.95 -24.99
C GLY A 421 13.15 -1.18 -25.24
N GLU A 422 12.03 -1.76 -24.81
CA GLU A 422 10.71 -1.14 -24.92
C GLU A 422 10.64 0.19 -24.12
N LYS A 423 10.07 1.23 -24.74
CA LYS A 423 9.69 2.47 -24.06
C LYS A 423 8.48 2.20 -23.19
N VAL A 424 8.63 2.39 -21.88
CA VAL A 424 7.62 2.09 -20.85
C VAL A 424 6.74 3.30 -20.57
N SER A 425 7.34 4.49 -20.49
CA SER A 425 6.64 5.73 -20.15
C SER A 425 7.44 6.96 -20.60
N GLU A 426 6.86 8.13 -20.37
CA GLU A 426 7.50 9.43 -20.51
C GLU A 426 7.35 10.18 -19.19
N LEU A 427 8.47 10.60 -18.59
CA LEU A 427 8.48 11.44 -17.40
C LEU A 427 8.55 12.91 -17.82
N ILE A 428 7.79 13.75 -17.12
CA ILE A 428 7.77 15.19 -17.34
C ILE A 428 8.50 15.84 -16.17
N PHE A 429 9.61 16.51 -16.46
CA PHE A 429 10.38 17.29 -15.49
C PHE A 429 10.05 18.77 -15.66
N VAL A 430 10.00 19.53 -14.57
CA VAL A 430 9.86 20.98 -14.64
C VAL A 430 11.24 21.63 -14.40
N GLY A 431 11.62 22.62 -15.22
CA GLY A 431 12.83 23.43 -14.99
C GLY A 431 14.18 22.76 -15.31
N ASP A 432 15.22 23.60 -15.38
CA ASP A 432 16.62 23.22 -15.58
C ASP A 432 17.32 23.18 -14.22
N ASN A 433 17.56 22.00 -13.65
CA ASN A 433 18.19 21.87 -12.32
C ASN A 433 19.61 21.30 -12.43
N GLU A 434 20.59 22.17 -12.61
CA GLU A 434 22.02 21.88 -12.40
C GLU A 434 22.53 22.31 -11.00
N GLY A 435 21.63 22.64 -10.07
CA GLY A 435 21.96 23.15 -8.74
C GLY A 435 22.21 22.08 -7.65
N PRO A 436 22.90 22.41 -6.54
CA PRO A 436 23.19 21.49 -5.42
C PRO A 436 21.95 20.83 -4.79
N ALA A 437 22.18 19.74 -4.04
CA ALA A 437 21.15 18.93 -3.36
C ALA A 437 20.15 19.71 -2.49
N SER A 438 20.59 20.82 -1.85
CA SER A 438 19.73 21.76 -1.11
C SER A 438 18.64 22.39 -1.98
N ASP A 439 18.86 22.45 -3.29
CA ASP A 439 17.96 23.06 -4.25
C ASP A 439 16.77 22.14 -4.53
N LEU A 440 16.79 20.86 -4.16
CA LEU A 440 15.61 20.00 -4.28
C LEU A 440 14.46 20.50 -3.41
N ILE A 441 14.74 20.82 -2.15
CA ILE A 441 13.72 21.33 -1.21
C ILE A 441 13.23 22.69 -1.70
N TYR A 442 14.14 23.59 -2.10
CA TYR A 442 13.77 24.88 -2.67
C TYR A 442 12.94 24.73 -3.96
N TYR A 443 13.32 23.82 -4.84
CA TYR A 443 12.62 23.55 -6.08
C TYR A 443 11.24 22.91 -5.84
N MET A 444 11.12 21.97 -4.88
CA MET A 444 9.83 21.47 -4.41
C MET A 444 8.96 22.64 -3.93
N LEU A 445 9.52 23.52 -3.08
CA LEU A 445 8.87 24.74 -2.57
C LEU A 445 8.37 25.66 -3.68
N ASN A 446 9.13 25.81 -4.76
CA ASN A 446 8.78 26.69 -5.89
C ASN A 446 8.00 26.01 -7.03
N SER A 447 7.70 24.72 -6.93
CA SER A 447 7.01 23.96 -7.98
C SER A 447 5.50 24.23 -8.09
N ALA A 448 4.94 25.16 -7.31
CA ALA A 448 3.49 25.41 -7.23
C ALA A 448 2.64 24.13 -6.98
N GLY A 449 3.22 23.09 -6.38
CA GLY A 449 2.56 21.80 -6.15
C GLY A 449 2.54 20.84 -7.35
N SER A 450 3.20 21.17 -8.47
CA SER A 450 3.26 20.32 -9.67
C SER A 450 4.42 19.31 -9.66
N PHE A 451 5.10 19.12 -8.54
CA PHE A 451 6.28 18.26 -8.41
C PHE A 451 5.90 16.76 -8.46
N PRO A 452 6.31 15.99 -9.49
CA PRO A 452 5.94 14.57 -9.63
C PRO A 452 6.71 13.62 -8.71
N TYR A 453 6.15 12.43 -8.45
CA TYR A 453 6.78 11.43 -7.57
C TYR A 453 8.04 10.81 -8.17
N GLU A 454 8.07 10.65 -9.48
CA GLU A 454 9.20 10.07 -10.20
C GLU A 454 10.39 11.05 -10.18
N GLU A 455 10.11 12.34 -10.38
CA GLU A 455 11.11 13.40 -10.23
C GLU A 455 11.65 13.44 -8.78
N PHE A 456 10.78 13.25 -7.78
CA PHE A 456 11.20 13.11 -6.38
C PHE A 456 12.19 11.99 -6.17
N LEU A 457 11.87 10.78 -6.63
CA LEU A 457 12.73 9.61 -6.44
C LEU A 457 14.10 9.80 -7.10
N LEU A 458 14.12 10.35 -8.31
CA LEU A 458 15.35 10.61 -9.04
C LEU A 458 16.20 11.68 -8.34
N LYS A 459 15.62 12.85 -8.02
CA LYS A 459 16.37 13.93 -7.35
C LYS A 459 16.75 13.59 -5.90
N SER A 460 15.89 12.91 -5.14
CA SER A 460 16.23 12.47 -3.78
C SER A 460 17.38 11.45 -3.77
N SER A 461 17.55 10.70 -4.86
CA SER A 461 18.63 9.73 -4.98
C SER A 461 20.03 10.35 -5.12
N THR A 462 20.12 11.60 -5.57
CA THR A 462 21.38 12.33 -5.75
C THR A 462 21.81 13.12 -4.50
N LEU A 463 20.93 13.25 -3.50
CA LEU A 463 21.22 13.97 -2.25
C LEU A 463 22.40 13.36 -1.49
N GLU A 464 23.14 14.18 -0.76
CA GLU A 464 24.10 13.70 0.25
C GLU A 464 23.40 13.15 1.50
N SER A 465 24.11 12.38 2.33
CA SER A 465 23.54 11.67 3.48
C SER A 465 22.80 12.59 4.46
N ASN A 466 23.29 13.81 4.71
CA ASN A 466 22.66 14.75 5.64
C ASN A 466 21.34 15.31 5.08
N ASP A 467 21.31 15.68 3.80
CA ASP A 467 20.10 16.20 3.15
C ASP A 467 19.03 15.11 3.04
N ARG A 468 19.43 13.86 2.83
CA ARG A 468 18.51 12.72 2.93
C ARG A 468 17.90 12.60 4.32
N MET A 469 18.68 12.79 5.40
CA MET A 469 18.14 12.73 6.77
C MET A 469 17.17 13.87 7.06
N ASN A 470 17.42 15.07 6.52
CA ASN A 470 16.51 16.20 6.65
C ASN A 470 15.19 15.94 5.92
N LEU A 471 15.29 15.53 4.64
CA LEU A 471 14.13 15.16 3.82
C LEU A 471 13.33 14.03 4.47
N LYS A 472 14.04 13.04 5.03
CA LYS A 472 13.50 11.93 5.81
C LYS A 472 12.75 12.45 7.05
N SER A 473 13.35 13.26 7.90
CA SER A 473 12.64 13.85 9.06
C SER A 473 11.31 14.54 8.69
N LEU A 474 11.25 15.14 7.50
CA LEU A 474 10.12 15.94 7.04
C LEU A 474 9.01 15.12 6.34
N LEU A 475 9.38 14.06 5.62
CA LEU A 475 8.47 13.32 4.73
C LEU A 475 8.50 11.79 4.94
N GLU A 476 9.36 11.27 5.83
CA GLU A 476 9.61 9.83 6.01
C GLU A 476 8.35 9.01 6.27
N PRO A 477 7.46 9.38 7.22
CA PRO A 477 6.30 8.55 7.50
C PRO A 477 5.43 8.32 6.26
N GLN A 478 5.26 9.37 5.45
CA GLN A 478 4.45 9.32 4.25
C GLN A 478 5.19 8.67 3.07
N ILE A 479 6.47 8.98 2.87
CA ILE A 479 7.28 8.40 1.80
C ILE A 479 7.52 6.91 2.02
N MET A 480 7.78 6.46 3.26
CA MET A 480 8.00 5.04 3.56
C MET A 480 6.73 4.21 3.38
N SER A 481 5.55 4.83 3.43
CA SER A 481 4.29 4.14 3.06
C SER A 481 4.14 3.96 1.54
N ILE A 482 4.84 4.78 0.74
CA ILE A 482 4.81 4.78 -0.72
C ILE A 482 5.94 3.87 -1.28
N ILE A 483 7.13 3.93 -0.68
CA ILE A 483 8.33 3.20 -1.13
C ILE A 483 8.37 1.83 -0.50
#